data_AF-A0AAE3UF09-F1
#
_entry.id   AF-A0AAE3UF09-F1
#
_cell.length_a   1.000
_cell.length_b   1.000
_cell.length_c   1.000
_cell.angle_alpha   90.00
_cell.angle_beta   90.00
_cell.angle_gamma   90.00
#
_symmetry.space_group_name_H-M   'P 1'
#
loop_
_entity.id
_entity.type
_entity.pdbx_description
1 polymer ?
#
loop_
_entity_poly.entity_id
_entity_poly.type
_entity_poly.pdbx_seq_one_letter_code
_entity_poly.pdbx_strand_id
1 'polypeptide(L)'
;MKYLVIALAFLWLCMACDSSTTETTSSSDTVSAPVEPTLLSRFSPRLQQVVNTESGLIRGFTPGQPLDSVMHQETAVLEEDSTDYKGYLLGNTVNTDTNALDIRYFFNPKTRVTDSLTIDTYEESDSLMKELANYFTVRFGEPVIKEKKLLTWNLNNNQIVIRDVGVKLSPGLQVVARKSPKHH
;
A
#
# COMPACT_ATOMS: atom_id res chain seq x y z
N MET A 1 -3.86 -52.77 -24.68
CA MET A 1 -3.44 -52.36 -26.03
C MET A 1 -4.52 -52.77 -27.02
N LYS A 2 -5.23 -51.80 -27.60
CA LYS A 2 -5.90 -51.84 -28.91
C LYS A 2 -6.76 -50.57 -29.01
N TYR A 3 -6.07 -49.52 -29.42
CA TYR A 3 -6.48 -48.40 -30.28
C TYR A 3 -7.96 -47.97 -30.23
N LEU A 4 -8.24 -46.72 -29.84
CA LEU A 4 -8.00 -45.55 -30.71
C LEU A 4 -8.76 -45.72 -32.04
N VAL A 5 -10.09 -45.74 -31.97
CA VAL A 5 -11.00 -45.53 -33.10
C VAL A 5 -12.28 -44.94 -32.51
N ILE A 6 -12.97 -44.07 -33.25
CA ILE A 6 -14.16 -43.27 -32.86
C ILE A 6 -13.79 -41.85 -32.37
N ALA A 7 -12.82 -41.25 -33.06
CA ALA A 7 -12.80 -39.82 -33.33
C ALA A 7 -13.08 -39.63 -34.83
N LEU A 8 -14.34 -39.81 -35.27
CA LEU A 8 -14.78 -39.34 -36.60
C LEU A 8 -16.31 -39.53 -36.78
N ALA A 9 -17.07 -38.55 -36.32
CA ALA A 9 -18.38 -38.21 -36.86
C ALA A 9 -18.42 -36.68 -36.89
N PHE A 10 -17.64 -36.04 -37.77
CA PHE A 10 -18.05 -35.74 -39.14
C PHE A 10 -19.56 -35.49 -39.23
N LEU A 11 -19.97 -34.23 -39.09
CA LEU A 11 -20.07 -33.29 -40.20
C LEU A 11 -21.33 -33.58 -41.04
N TRP A 12 -22.46 -33.09 -40.53
CA TRP A 12 -23.59 -32.61 -41.32
C TRP A 12 -23.78 -31.15 -40.88
N LEU A 13 -23.37 -30.14 -41.66
CA LEU A 13 -24.16 -29.51 -42.74
C LEU A 13 -25.60 -29.26 -42.32
N CYS A 14 -26.23 -28.10 -42.46
CA CYS A 14 -25.95 -26.77 -42.99
C CYS A 14 -27.16 -25.93 -42.55
N MET A 15 -27.03 -24.61 -42.36
CA MET A 15 -28.01 -23.64 -42.88
C MET A 15 -27.43 -22.24 -42.70
N ALA A 16 -27.03 -21.69 -43.85
CA ALA A 16 -26.70 -20.30 -44.02
C ALA A 16 -27.91 -19.42 -43.69
N CYS A 17 -27.68 -18.35 -42.95
CA CYS A 17 -28.54 -17.18 -43.02
C CYS A 17 -27.63 -15.98 -43.29
N ASP A 18 -27.64 -15.60 -44.55
CA ASP A 18 -27.07 -14.38 -45.08
C ASP A 18 -28.10 -13.27 -44.84
N SER A 19 -27.76 -12.30 -44.00
CA SER A 19 -28.47 -11.02 -43.95
C SER A 19 -27.44 -9.91 -43.75
N SER A 20 -27.10 -9.27 -44.86
CA SER A 20 -26.38 -8.02 -44.93
C SER A 20 -27.15 -6.94 -44.18
N THR A 21 -26.49 -6.28 -43.23
CA THR A 21 -26.86 -4.94 -42.76
C THR A 21 -25.60 -4.16 -42.45
N THR A 22 -25.50 -3.08 -43.22
CA THR A 22 -24.51 -2.01 -43.25
C THR A 22 -24.55 -1.17 -41.97
N GLU A 23 -23.37 -0.67 -41.57
CA GLU A 23 -23.14 0.41 -40.57
C GLU A 23 -23.49 0.06 -39.11
N THR A 24 -22.68 0.37 -38.10
CA THR A 24 -21.76 1.48 -37.89
C THR A 24 -20.60 0.99 -37.01
N THR A 25 -19.37 1.32 -37.40
CA THR A 25 -18.21 1.31 -36.52
C THR A 25 -18.47 2.30 -35.38
N SER A 26 -19.05 1.81 -34.29
CA SER A 26 -18.96 2.51 -33.01
C SER A 26 -17.56 2.25 -32.48
N SER A 27 -16.62 3.04 -32.99
CA SER A 27 -15.47 3.45 -32.19
C SER A 27 -16.09 4.09 -30.95
N SER A 28 -16.28 3.30 -29.89
CA SER A 28 -16.39 3.84 -28.56
C SER A 28 -15.02 4.44 -28.27
N ASP A 29 -14.81 5.65 -28.78
CA ASP A 29 -13.93 6.63 -28.18
C ASP A 29 -14.50 6.85 -26.78
N THR A 30 -14.19 5.92 -25.89
CA THR A 30 -14.23 6.15 -24.47
C THR A 30 -13.19 7.22 -24.25
N VAL A 31 -13.61 8.48 -24.39
CA VAL A 31 -12.92 9.62 -23.86
C VAL A 31 -12.72 9.30 -22.39
N SER A 32 -11.52 8.82 -22.07
CA SER A 32 -11.13 8.52 -20.70
C SER A 32 -11.31 9.83 -19.96
N ALA A 33 -12.32 9.88 -19.08
CA ALA A 33 -12.53 11.04 -18.24
C ALA A 33 -11.19 11.36 -17.55
N PRO A 34 -10.80 12.64 -17.45
CA PRO A 34 -9.56 12.98 -16.78
C PRO A 34 -9.56 12.35 -15.40
N VAL A 35 -8.61 11.46 -15.14
CA VAL A 35 -8.44 10.81 -13.85
C VAL A 35 -8.19 11.93 -12.85
N GLU A 36 -9.12 12.14 -11.92
CA GLU A 36 -8.92 13.17 -10.91
C GLU A 36 -7.67 12.84 -10.09
N PRO A 37 -6.83 13.84 -9.79
CA PRO A 37 -5.61 13.64 -9.03
C PRO A 37 -5.95 13.15 -7.61
N THR A 38 -5.32 12.04 -7.21
CA THR A 38 -5.44 11.46 -5.86
C THR A 38 -5.04 12.48 -4.79
N LEU A 39 -5.50 12.34 -3.55
CA LEU A 39 -5.11 13.27 -2.48
C LEU A 39 -3.59 13.27 -2.29
N LEU A 40 -2.96 12.10 -2.35
CA LEU A 40 -1.53 11.88 -2.21
C LEU A 40 -0.71 12.62 -3.27
N SER A 41 -1.23 12.76 -4.50
CA SER A 41 -0.55 13.49 -5.58
C SER A 41 -0.34 14.99 -5.29
N ARG A 42 -1.02 15.55 -4.28
CA ARG A 42 -0.91 16.96 -3.85
C ARG A 42 0.25 17.21 -2.88
N PHE A 43 0.92 16.15 -2.41
CA PHE A 43 1.99 16.23 -1.42
C PHE A 43 3.37 16.00 -2.05
N SER A 44 4.43 16.26 -1.28
CA SER A 44 5.80 16.12 -1.77
C SER A 44 6.09 14.69 -2.26
N PRO A 45 7.00 14.50 -3.23
CA PRO A 45 7.45 13.17 -3.64
C PRO A 45 7.94 12.32 -2.45
N ARG A 46 8.50 12.96 -1.42
CA ARG A 46 8.95 12.28 -0.21
C ARG A 46 7.79 11.71 0.61
N LEU A 47 6.72 12.48 0.82
CA LEU A 47 5.51 11.94 1.45
C LEU A 47 4.91 10.82 0.60
N GLN A 48 4.88 10.99 -0.72
CA GLN A 48 4.40 9.95 -1.64
C GLN A 48 5.21 8.65 -1.49
N GLN A 49 6.53 8.74 -1.32
CA GLN A 49 7.37 7.57 -1.02
C GLN A 49 7.04 6.93 0.33
N VAL A 50 6.78 7.71 1.39
CA VAL A 50 6.42 7.18 2.71
C VAL A 50 5.06 6.48 2.67
N VAL A 51 4.07 7.13 2.05
CA VAL A 51 2.68 6.65 2.00
C VAL A 51 2.47 5.56 0.94
N ASN A 52 3.19 5.59 -0.18
CA ASN A 52 3.15 4.70 -1.35
C ASN A 52 1.79 4.64 -2.07
N THR A 53 0.72 4.32 -1.35
CA THR A 53 -0.65 4.24 -1.87
C THR A 53 -1.65 4.73 -0.83
N GLU A 54 -2.78 5.25 -1.29
CA GLU A 54 -3.88 5.67 -0.42
C GLU A 54 -4.74 4.49 0.07
N SER A 55 -4.49 3.27 -0.41
CA SER A 55 -5.16 2.09 0.10
C SER A 55 -4.82 1.83 1.58
N GLY A 56 -5.81 1.40 2.36
CA GLY A 56 -5.64 1.12 3.79
C GLY A 56 -5.31 2.36 4.62
N LEU A 57 -4.63 2.14 5.75
CA LEU A 57 -4.19 3.21 6.65
C LEU A 57 -3.00 3.97 6.07
N ILE A 58 -2.01 3.24 5.56
CA ILE A 58 -0.80 3.75 4.92
C ILE A 58 -0.11 2.59 4.17
N ARG A 59 0.51 2.82 3.01
CA ARG A 59 1.19 1.80 2.19
C ARG A 59 0.35 0.55 1.88
N GLY A 60 -0.97 0.67 1.77
CA GLY A 60 -1.83 -0.49 1.51
C GLY A 60 -2.11 -1.34 2.75
N PHE A 61 -1.50 -1.01 3.89
CA PHE A 61 -1.61 -1.76 5.13
C PHE A 61 -2.87 -1.41 5.91
N THR A 62 -3.61 -2.44 6.32
CA THR A 62 -4.59 -2.38 7.42
C THR A 62 -4.38 -3.60 8.32
N PRO A 63 -4.37 -3.45 9.66
CA PRO A 63 -4.27 -4.58 10.58
C PRO A 63 -5.36 -5.63 10.31
N GLY A 64 -5.01 -6.91 10.42
CA GLY A 64 -5.94 -8.02 10.22
C GLY A 64 -6.02 -8.54 8.79
N GLN A 65 -5.19 -8.04 7.87
CA GLN A 65 -5.15 -8.52 6.48
C GLN A 65 -4.16 -9.69 6.33
N PRO A 66 -4.34 -10.58 5.33
CA PRO A 66 -3.31 -11.55 4.97
C PRO A 66 -2.01 -10.83 4.56
N LEU A 67 -0.87 -11.32 5.04
CA LEU A 67 0.43 -10.72 4.75
C LEU A 67 0.65 -10.59 3.26
N ASP A 68 0.37 -11.67 2.51
CA ASP A 68 0.59 -11.71 1.07
C ASP A 68 -0.17 -10.57 0.37
N SER A 69 -1.40 -10.23 0.78
CA SER A 69 -2.17 -9.12 0.20
C SER A 69 -1.48 -7.76 0.33
N VAL A 70 -0.79 -7.52 1.43
CA VAL A 70 -0.02 -6.28 1.65
C VAL A 70 1.28 -6.32 0.85
N MET A 71 1.96 -7.47 0.79
CA MET A 71 3.23 -7.59 0.06
C MET A 71 3.09 -7.40 -1.45
N HIS A 72 1.93 -7.72 -2.05
CA HIS A 72 1.66 -7.43 -3.46
C HIS A 72 1.61 -5.92 -3.78
N GLN A 73 1.49 -5.05 -2.77
CA GLN A 73 1.46 -3.59 -2.92
C GLN A 73 2.79 -2.94 -2.53
N GLU A 74 3.71 -3.69 -1.93
CA GLU A 74 5.01 -3.17 -1.53
C GLU A 74 5.95 -3.11 -2.74
N THR A 75 6.60 -1.96 -2.89
CA THR A 75 7.49 -1.64 -4.01
C THR A 75 8.95 -1.47 -3.56
N ALA A 76 9.18 -1.40 -2.25
CA ALA A 76 10.51 -1.40 -1.64
C ALA A 76 11.20 -2.76 -1.76
N VAL A 77 12.52 -2.77 -1.60
CA VAL A 77 13.33 -3.99 -1.71
C VAL A 77 13.24 -4.76 -0.41
N LEU A 78 12.91 -6.05 -0.46
CA LEU A 78 12.95 -6.92 0.71
C LEU A 78 14.40 -7.05 1.18
N GLU A 79 14.66 -6.66 2.42
CA GLU A 79 15.99 -6.75 3.05
C GLU A 79 16.01 -7.85 4.11
N GLU A 80 14.89 -8.03 4.83
CA GLU A 80 14.81 -8.95 5.96
C GLU A 80 13.54 -9.81 5.89
N ASP A 81 13.70 -11.12 6.04
CA ASP A 81 12.60 -12.09 6.10
C ASP A 81 12.68 -12.86 7.42
N SER A 82 11.99 -12.35 8.43
CA SER A 82 11.93 -12.93 9.77
C SER A 82 10.69 -13.82 9.94
N THR A 83 10.63 -14.52 11.06
CA THR A 83 9.48 -15.37 11.40
C THR A 83 8.19 -14.59 11.62
N ASP A 84 8.28 -13.37 12.14
CA ASP A 84 7.17 -12.55 12.62
C ASP A 84 7.14 -11.15 12.00
N TYR A 85 8.07 -10.85 11.09
CA TYR A 85 8.01 -9.64 10.26
C TYR A 85 8.77 -9.79 8.94
N LYS A 86 8.46 -8.89 8.01
CA LYS A 86 9.26 -8.65 6.80
C LYS A 86 9.74 -7.21 6.82
N GLY A 87 11.04 -7.02 6.64
CA GLY A 87 11.73 -5.74 6.57
C GLY A 87 12.07 -5.38 5.14
N TYR A 88 11.77 -4.14 4.76
CA TYR A 88 11.99 -3.60 3.45
C TYR A 88 12.75 -2.28 3.53
N LEU A 89 13.53 -2.02 2.49
CA LEU A 89 14.31 -0.81 2.36
C LEU A 89 13.94 -0.08 1.06
N LEU A 90 13.64 1.21 1.17
CA LEU A 90 13.53 2.12 0.03
C LEU A 90 14.62 3.19 0.11
N GLY A 91 15.54 3.19 -0.84
CA GLY A 91 16.74 4.04 -0.85
C GLY A 91 18.02 3.20 -0.98
N ASN A 92 19.19 3.85 -1.09
CA ASN A 92 20.46 3.15 -1.27
C ASN A 92 21.34 3.25 -0.01
N THR A 93 21.57 2.14 0.69
CA THR A 93 22.45 2.09 1.87
C THR A 93 23.94 2.20 1.52
N VAL A 94 24.31 2.12 0.24
CA VAL A 94 25.73 2.12 -0.18
C VAL A 94 26.36 3.52 -0.05
N ASN A 95 25.56 4.60 0.01
CA ASN A 95 26.07 5.98 0.14
C ASN A 95 25.21 6.82 1.10
N THR A 96 25.37 6.69 2.43
CA THR A 96 24.94 7.70 3.43
C THR A 96 23.60 8.40 3.17
N ASP A 97 22.62 7.72 2.57
CA ASP A 97 21.39 8.35 2.12
C ASP A 97 20.55 8.61 3.38
N THR A 98 20.55 9.87 3.83
CA THR A 98 19.65 10.38 4.87
C THR A 98 18.17 10.18 4.51
N ASN A 99 17.89 9.78 3.28
CA ASN A 99 16.55 9.61 2.73
C ASN A 99 16.09 8.15 2.68
N ALA A 100 16.81 7.21 3.31
CA ALA A 100 16.35 5.83 3.42
C ALA A 100 15.02 5.72 4.18
N LEU A 101 14.18 4.76 3.79
CA LEU A 101 13.01 4.30 4.54
C LEU A 101 13.22 2.83 4.92
N ASP A 102 13.20 2.55 6.21
CA ASP A 102 13.13 1.19 6.75
C ASP A 102 11.67 0.90 7.10
N ILE A 103 11.11 -0.13 6.49
CA ILE A 103 9.69 -0.45 6.52
C ILE A 103 9.54 -1.87 7.05
N ARG A 104 8.83 -2.03 8.17
CA ARG A 104 8.64 -3.34 8.82
C ARG A 104 7.16 -3.67 8.96
N TYR A 105 6.77 -4.77 8.33
CA TYR A 105 5.44 -5.35 8.44
C TYR A 105 5.48 -6.49 9.44
N PHE A 106 4.85 -6.31 10.60
CA PHE A 106 4.72 -7.33 11.63
C PHE A 106 3.46 -8.16 11.40
N PHE A 107 3.57 -9.46 11.59
CA PHE A 107 2.46 -10.39 11.40
C PHE A 107 2.55 -11.58 12.35
N ASN A 108 1.42 -12.25 12.54
CA ASN A 108 1.37 -13.48 13.29
C ASN A 108 2.01 -14.63 12.48
N PRO A 109 3.04 -15.32 12.98
CA PRO A 109 3.76 -16.36 12.24
C PRO A 109 2.87 -17.56 11.87
N LYS A 110 1.82 -17.84 12.64
CA LYS A 110 0.94 -19.00 12.44
C LYS A 110 -0.16 -18.71 11.42
N THR A 111 -0.78 -17.54 11.52
CA THR A 111 -1.93 -17.17 10.68
C THR A 111 -1.54 -16.35 9.46
N ARG A 112 -0.31 -15.81 9.43
CA ARG A 112 0.17 -14.89 8.40
C ARG A 112 -0.71 -13.64 8.27
N VAL A 113 -1.37 -13.24 9.36
CA VAL A 113 -2.21 -12.04 9.43
C VAL A 113 -1.39 -10.88 9.99
N THR A 114 -1.50 -9.71 9.38
CA THR A 114 -0.75 -8.51 9.75
C THR A 114 -1.26 -7.88 11.04
N ASP A 115 -0.34 -7.42 11.88
CA ASP A 115 -0.63 -6.82 13.18
C ASP A 115 -0.31 -5.32 13.20
N SER A 116 0.89 -4.95 12.75
CA SER A 116 1.36 -3.56 12.69
C SER A 116 2.35 -3.31 11.56
N LEU A 117 2.48 -2.05 11.17
CA LEU A 117 3.47 -1.52 10.25
C LEU A 117 4.26 -0.42 10.95
N THR A 118 5.58 -0.45 10.82
CA THR A 118 6.48 0.63 11.22
C THR A 118 7.24 1.15 10.00
N ILE A 119 7.34 2.47 9.85
CA ILE A 119 8.13 3.13 8.83
C ILE A 119 9.06 4.10 9.54
N ASP A 120 10.35 3.90 9.39
CA ASP A 120 11.42 4.69 9.99
C ASP A 120 12.12 5.49 8.89
N THR A 121 12.26 6.79 9.11
CA THR A 121 13.01 7.70 8.21
C THR A 121 14.24 8.25 8.91
N TYR A 122 15.32 8.47 8.16
CA TYR A 122 16.63 8.86 8.68
C TYR A 122 17.00 10.31 8.34
N GLU A 123 15.99 11.18 8.27
CA GLU A 123 16.11 12.61 7.93
C GLU A 123 15.61 13.51 9.06
N GLU A 124 15.88 14.82 8.94
CA GLU A 124 15.32 15.85 9.83
C GLU A 124 13.78 15.84 9.76
N SER A 125 13.13 15.71 10.91
CA SER A 125 11.73 15.32 11.01
C SER A 125 10.72 16.44 10.70
N ASP A 126 11.10 17.71 10.84
CA ASP A 126 10.13 18.82 10.96
C ASP A 126 9.24 19.02 9.71
N SER A 127 9.82 18.93 8.51
CA SER A 127 9.04 19.14 7.27
C SER A 127 8.14 17.95 6.99
N LEU A 128 8.71 16.73 7.02
CA LEU A 128 7.96 15.51 6.75
C LEU A 128 6.87 15.26 7.80
N MET A 129 7.14 15.54 9.07
CA MET A 129 6.14 15.42 10.13
C MET A 129 4.95 16.36 9.90
N LYS A 130 5.18 17.60 9.45
CA LYS A 130 4.09 18.54 9.10
C LYS A 130 3.28 18.05 7.90
N GLU A 131 3.95 17.52 6.87
CA GLU A 131 3.24 16.98 5.71
C GLU A 131 2.43 15.74 6.06
N LEU A 132 3.00 14.79 6.83
CA LEU A 132 2.28 13.62 7.32
C LEU A 132 1.10 14.03 8.22
N ALA A 133 1.29 15.01 9.09
CA ALA A 133 0.21 15.55 9.91
C ALA A 133 -0.92 16.10 9.06
N ASN A 134 -0.59 16.89 8.02
CA ASN A 134 -1.58 17.41 7.08
C ASN A 134 -2.29 16.28 6.32
N TYR A 135 -1.54 15.33 5.77
CA TYR A 135 -2.08 14.19 5.03
C TYR A 135 -3.08 13.39 5.86
N PHE A 136 -2.71 12.97 7.07
CA PHE A 136 -3.62 12.21 7.92
C PHE A 136 -4.76 13.05 8.47
N THR A 137 -4.56 14.36 8.69
CA THR A 137 -5.66 15.24 9.08
C THR A 137 -6.72 15.35 7.99
N VAL A 138 -6.30 15.48 6.73
CA VAL A 138 -7.23 15.50 5.59
C VAL A 138 -7.94 14.15 5.43
N ARG A 139 -7.25 13.01 5.64
CA ARG A 139 -7.87 11.68 5.50
C ARG A 139 -8.77 11.28 6.66
N PHE A 140 -8.41 11.64 7.89
CA PHE A 140 -8.96 11.03 9.09
C PHE A 140 -9.46 12.03 10.14
N GLY A 141 -9.35 13.34 9.89
CA GLY A 141 -9.66 14.38 10.87
C GLY A 141 -8.51 14.69 11.82
N GLU A 142 -8.73 15.58 12.79
CA GLU A 142 -7.68 16.01 13.73
C GLU A 142 -7.16 14.85 14.60
N PRO A 143 -5.86 14.83 14.95
CA PRO A 143 -5.31 13.84 15.85
C PRO A 143 -5.87 13.99 17.27
N VAL A 144 -6.08 12.87 17.96
CA VAL A 144 -6.49 12.82 19.38
C VAL A 144 -5.36 13.22 20.34
N ILE A 145 -4.10 13.08 19.91
CA ILE A 145 -2.92 13.58 20.63
C ILE A 145 -2.15 14.49 19.66
N LYS A 146 -1.87 15.73 20.07
CA LYS A 146 -1.20 16.75 19.25
C LYS A 146 -0.07 17.43 20.04
N GLU A 147 0.99 16.68 20.27
CA GLU A 147 2.21 17.17 20.94
C GLU A 147 3.33 17.41 19.92
N LYS A 148 4.33 18.21 20.30
CA LYS A 148 5.41 18.63 19.38
C LYS A 148 6.10 17.47 18.65
N LYS A 149 6.32 16.35 19.34
CA LYS A 149 7.04 15.17 18.83
C LYS A 149 6.15 13.94 18.70
N LEU A 150 4.85 14.05 18.94
CA LEU A 150 3.93 12.92 18.97
C LEU A 150 2.55 13.34 18.48
N LEU A 151 2.10 12.69 17.40
CA LEU A 151 0.76 12.83 16.86
C LEU A 151 0.09 11.46 16.84
N THR A 152 -1.21 11.39 17.16
CA THR A 152 -1.95 10.13 17.15
C THR A 152 -3.35 10.32 16.62
N TRP A 153 -3.77 9.46 15.68
CA TRP A 153 -5.15 9.33 15.21
C TRP A 153 -5.71 8.00 15.66
N ASN A 154 -6.90 8.03 16.26
CA ASN A 154 -7.67 6.82 16.58
C ASN A 154 -8.77 6.64 15.53
N LEU A 155 -8.76 5.49 14.87
CA LEU A 155 -9.57 5.15 13.69
C LEU A 155 -10.37 3.89 13.99
N ASN A 156 -11.52 4.02 14.65
CA ASN A 156 -12.30 2.89 15.16
C ASN A 156 -11.42 1.94 15.99
N ASN A 157 -11.05 0.78 15.41
CA ASN A 157 -10.22 -0.25 16.03
C ASN A 157 -8.73 -0.16 15.66
N ASN A 158 -8.32 0.88 14.93
CA ASN A 158 -6.96 1.09 14.45
C ASN A 158 -6.40 2.43 14.92
N GLN A 159 -5.08 2.55 14.85
CA GLN A 159 -4.36 3.75 15.26
C GLN A 159 -3.23 4.04 14.28
N ILE A 160 -3.02 5.33 14.02
CA ILE A 160 -1.82 5.86 13.36
C ILE A 160 -1.09 6.75 14.35
N VAL A 161 0.21 6.51 14.55
CA VAL A 161 1.08 7.30 15.41
C VAL A 161 2.23 7.84 14.58
N ILE A 162 2.50 9.13 14.70
CA ILE A 162 3.74 9.74 14.18
C ILE A 162 4.54 10.22 15.38
N ARG A 163 5.82 9.88 15.41
CA ARG A 163 6.72 10.29 16.49
C ARG A 163 8.08 10.71 15.96
N ASP A 164 8.52 11.89 16.37
CA ASP A 164 9.90 12.35 16.17
C ASP A 164 10.76 11.69 17.25
N VAL A 165 11.61 10.77 16.81
CA VAL A 165 12.50 9.94 17.63
C VAL A 165 13.93 10.50 17.71
N GLY A 166 14.23 11.52 16.90
CA GLY A 166 15.48 12.29 16.91
C GLY A 166 16.67 11.57 16.25
N VAL A 167 17.33 12.28 15.33
CA VAL A 167 18.49 11.79 14.54
C VAL A 167 19.69 11.30 15.35
N LYS A 168 19.85 11.69 16.63
CA LYS A 168 20.93 11.19 17.49
C LYS A 168 20.76 9.71 17.88
N LEU A 169 19.58 9.14 17.69
CA LEU A 169 19.22 7.80 18.16
C LEU A 169 18.89 6.80 17.04
N SER A 170 18.83 7.21 15.77
CA SER A 170 18.44 6.37 14.61
C SER A 170 17.17 5.54 14.86
N PRO A 171 15.97 5.97 14.42
CA PRO A 171 15.62 6.86 13.30
C PRO A 171 15.34 8.32 13.69
N GLY A 172 15.06 9.17 12.69
CA GLY A 172 14.63 10.58 12.85
C GLY A 172 13.12 10.73 13.06
N LEU A 173 12.31 10.17 12.15
CA LEU A 173 10.84 10.12 12.27
C LEU A 173 10.36 8.68 12.16
N GLN A 174 9.38 8.30 12.97
CA GLN A 174 8.73 7.00 12.90
C GLN A 174 7.22 7.16 12.72
N VAL A 175 6.66 6.42 11.77
CA VAL A 175 5.21 6.26 11.56
C VAL A 175 4.83 4.83 11.91
N VAL A 176 3.84 4.67 12.78
CA VAL A 176 3.31 3.35 13.19
C VAL A 176 1.83 3.28 12.86
N ALA A 177 1.43 2.24 12.13
CA ALA A 177 0.02 1.88 11.94
C ALA A 177 -0.24 0.53 12.60
N ARG A 178 -1.27 0.45 13.45
CA ARG A 178 -1.56 -0.77 14.24
C ARG A 178 -3.01 -0.83 14.67
N LYS A 179 -3.43 -1.98 15.22
CA LYS A 179 -4.69 -2.08 15.95
C LYS A 179 -4.63 -1.21 17.22
N SER A 180 -5.71 -0.48 17.52
CA SER A 180 -5.82 0.28 18.76
C SER A 180 -5.67 -0.63 19.97
N PRO A 181 -4.97 -0.20 21.04
CA PRO A 181 -4.97 -0.90 22.31
C PRO A 181 -6.41 -1.08 22.80
N LYS A 182 -6.78 -2.28 23.25
CA LYS A 182 -8.05 -2.45 23.96
C LYS A 182 -7.94 -1.71 25.29
N HIS A 183 -8.72 -0.65 25.47
CA HIS A 183 -8.98 -0.11 26.80
C HIS A 183 -9.86 -1.15 27.51
N HIS A 184 -9.24 -1.92 28.41
CA HIS A 184 -9.93 -2.80 29.34
C HIS A 184 -10.39 -2.01 30.56
#